data_AF-A0A496PHA6-F1
#
_entry.id   AF-A0A496PHA6-F1
#
_cell.length_a   1.000
_cell.length_b   1.000
_cell.length_c   1.000
_cell.angle_alpha   90.00
_cell.angle_beta   90.00
_cell.angle_gamma   90.00
#
_symmetry.space_group_name_H-M   'P 1'
#
loop_
_entity.id
_entity.type
_entity.pdbx_description
1 polymer ?
#
loop_
_entity_poly.entity_id
_entity_poly.type
_entity_poly.pdbx_seq_one_letter_code
_entity_poly.pdbx_strand_id
1 'polypeptide(L)' 'MNTLPTAEATSYLDVPGQPRRVRITCPRCNYPHTYAAPRYRTSPTTTQLCGLTGALILITGLQPLRQD' A
#
# COMPACT_ATOMS: atom_id res chain seq x y z
N MET A 1 14.44 4.43 17.61
CA MET A 1 13.69 4.78 16.39
C MET A 1 12.76 3.61 16.09
N ASN A 2 11.46 3.73 16.31
CA ASN A 2 10.51 2.67 15.91
C ASN A 2 10.38 2.70 14.39
N THR A 3 11.20 1.91 13.70
CA THR A 3 11.04 1.67 12.27
C THR A 3 9.72 0.97 12.04
N LEU A 4 8.79 1.64 11.37
CA LEU A 4 7.53 1.03 10.95
C LEU A 4 7.85 -0.18 10.06
N PRO A 5 7.23 -1.34 10.32
CA PRO A 5 7.38 -2.50 9.45
C PRO A 5 6.95 -2.12 8.03
N THR A 6 7.84 -2.37 7.08
CA THR A 6 7.72 -1.88 5.70
C THR A 6 7.30 -3.02 4.78
N ALA A 7 6.39 -2.73 3.85
CA ALA A 7 5.93 -3.63 2.80
C ALA A 7 6.06 -2.96 1.43
N GLU A 8 6.35 -3.72 0.40
CA GLU A 8 6.39 -3.22 -0.97
C GLU A 8 5.07 -3.55 -1.69
N ALA A 9 4.61 -2.62 -2.53
CA ALA A 9 3.50 -2.87 -3.44
C ALA A 9 3.89 -3.93 -4.47
N THR A 10 3.26 -5.11 -4.40
CA THR A 10 3.56 -6.23 -5.29
C THR A 10 2.72 -6.19 -6.56
N SER A 11 1.55 -5.55 -6.55
CA SER A 11 0.68 -5.44 -7.72
C SER A 11 -0.29 -4.27 -7.62
N TYR A 12 -0.58 -3.62 -8.76
CA TYR A 12 -1.63 -2.63 -8.91
C TYR A 12 -2.89 -3.29 -9.46
N LEU A 13 -4.02 -3.11 -8.77
CA LEU A 13 -5.34 -3.58 -9.19
C LEU A 13 -6.12 -2.37 -9.70
N ASP A 14 -5.70 -1.85 -10.83
CA ASP A 14 -6.28 -0.66 -11.44
C ASP A 14 -7.53 -1.07 -12.24
N VAL A 15 -8.69 -0.55 -11.85
CA VAL A 15 -9.96 -0.78 -12.53
C VAL A 15 -10.53 0.58 -12.95
N PRO A 16 -10.95 0.76 -14.23
CA PRO A 16 -11.56 1.99 -14.69
C PRO A 16 -12.75 2.40 -13.80
N GLY A 17 -12.77 3.66 -13.36
CA GLY A 17 -13.83 4.20 -12.51
C GLY A 17 -13.77 3.80 -11.03
N GLN A 18 -12.77 3.03 -10.59
CA GLN A 18 -12.55 2.72 -9.17
C GLN A 18 -11.29 3.40 -8.61
N PRO A 19 -11.22 3.64 -7.29
CA PRO A 19 -9.98 4.04 -6.65
C PRO A 19 -8.91 2.98 -6.91
N ARG A 20 -7.69 3.45 -7.22
CA ARG A 20 -6.51 2.60 -7.34
C ARG A 20 -6.41 1.68 -6.12
N ARG A 21 -5.97 0.43 -6.30
CA ARG A 21 -5.73 -0.51 -5.21
C ARG A 21 -4.38 -1.16 -5.39
N VAL A 22 -3.71 -1.47 -4.28
CA VAL A 22 -2.46 -2.24 -4.31
C VAL A 22 -2.56 -3.47 -3.44
N ARG A 23 -1.88 -4.53 -3.89
CA ARG A 23 -1.61 -5.70 -3.06
C ARG A 23 -0.25 -5.56 -2.40
N ILE A 24 -0.20 -5.91 -1.12
CA ILE A 24 1.01 -6.00 -0.31
C ILE A 24 0.91 -7.24 0.56
N THR A 25 2.04 -7.86 0.88
CA THR A 25 2.10 -8.87 1.95
C THR A 25 2.47 -8.17 3.26
N CYS A 26 1.60 -8.23 4.26
CA CYS A 26 1.86 -7.53 5.51
C CYS A 26 2.99 -8.24 6.27
N PRO A 27 4.11 -7.56 6.61
CA PRO A 27 5.25 -8.15 7.30
C PRO A 27 4.95 -8.56 8.75
N ARG A 28 3.75 -8.25 9.28
CA ARG A 28 3.36 -8.58 10.66
C ARG A 28 2.52 -9.85 10.75
N CYS A 29 1.57 -10.05 9.84
CA CYS A 29 0.73 -11.24 9.79
C CYS A 29 1.09 -12.21 8.65
N ASN A 30 2.07 -11.85 7.81
CA ASN A 30 2.45 -12.58 6.61
C ASN A 30 1.25 -12.90 5.69
N TYR A 31 0.23 -12.03 5.71
CA TYR A 31 -1.00 -12.20 4.94
C TYR A 31 -1.10 -11.14 3.83
N PRO A 32 -1.55 -11.52 2.62
CA PRO A 32 -1.78 -10.58 1.53
C PRO A 32 -2.98 -9.67 1.83
N HIS A 33 -2.73 -8.36 1.85
CA HIS A 33 -3.76 -7.33 1.99
C HIS A 33 -3.92 -6.54 0.70
N THR A 34 -5.16 -6.12 0.43
CA THR A 34 -5.46 -5.17 -0.63
C THR A 34 -5.87 -3.86 0.02
N TYR A 35 -5.12 -2.79 -0.26
CA TYR A 35 -5.41 -1.46 0.26
C TYR A 35 -5.90 -0.55 -0.85
N ALA A 36 -6.88 0.29 -0.50
CA ALA A 36 -7.20 1.45 -1.33
C ALA A 36 -5.98 2.36 -1.38
N ALA A 37 -5.68 2.82 -2.58
CA ALA A 37 -4.49 3.55 -2.91
C ALA A 37 -4.77 5.01 -3.33
N PRO A 38 -5.46 5.83 -2.50
CA PRO A 38 -5.90 7.16 -2.92
C PRO A 38 -4.76 8.18 -3.05
N ARG A 39 -3.67 8.03 -2.28
CA ARG A 39 -2.56 9.00 -2.21
C ARG A 39 -1.39 8.72 -3.16
N TYR A 40 -1.56 7.78 -4.08
CA TYR A 40 -0.46 7.22 -4.88
C TYR A 40 -0.18 8.10 -6.10
N ARG A 41 -0.88 9.25 -6.23
CA ARG A 41 -0.59 10.30 -7.19
C ARG A 41 0.62 11.15 -6.79
N THR A 42 0.93 11.28 -5.50
CA THR A 42 1.90 12.28 -5.02
C THR A 42 3.00 11.73 -4.13
N SER A 43 2.88 10.52 -3.60
CA SER A 43 3.89 9.93 -2.72
C SER A 43 4.27 8.50 -3.12
N PRO A 44 5.56 8.16 -3.16
CA PRO A 44 6.05 6.79 -3.39
C PRO A 44 5.84 5.87 -2.18
N THR A 45 5.37 6.41 -1.06
CA THR A 45 5.12 5.68 0.17
C THR A 45 3.81 6.11 0.84
N THR A 46 3.16 5.21 1.56
CA THR A 46 1.96 5.51 2.34
C THR A 46 1.86 4.64 3.57
N THR A 47 1.28 5.15 4.64
CA THR A 47 1.09 4.41 5.88
C THR A 47 -0.32 3.82 5.92
N GLN A 48 -0.45 2.54 6.27
CA GLN A 48 -1.73 1.83 6.36
C GLN A 48 -1.81 1.00 7.63
N LEU A 49 -3.04 0.76 8.09
CA LEU A 49 -3.31 -0.09 9.25
C LEU A 49 -3.57 -1.52 8.77
N CYS A 50 -2.89 -2.50 9.37
CA CYS A 50 -3.17 -3.90 9.13
C CYS A 50 -4.51 -4.28 9.76
N GLY A 51 -5.49 -4.63 8.92
CA GLY A 51 -6.84 -4.99 9.41
C GLY A 51 -6.88 -6.23 10.31
N LEU A 52 -5.83 -7.07 10.29
CA LEU A 52 -5.74 -8.27 11.13
C LEU A 52 -5.02 -8.01 12.46
N THR A 53 -3.90 -7.29 12.43
CA THR A 53 -3.05 -7.11 13.61
C THR A 53 -3.24 -5.77 14.30
N GLY A 54 -3.96 -4.82 13.68
CA GLY A 54 -4.05 -3.44 14.12
C GLY A 54 -2.73 -2.65 14.00
N ALA A 55 -1.65 -3.28 13.51
CA ALA A 55 -0.34 -2.64 13.41
C ALA A 55 -0.29 -1.66 12.23
N LEU A 56 0.35 -0.52 12.46
CA LEU A 56 0.67 0.43 11.42
C LEU A 56 1.84 -0.12 10.58
N ILE A 57 1.69 -0.13 9.26
CA ILE A 57 2.72 -0.54 8.30
C ILE A 57 3.01 0.59 7.31
N LEU A 58 4.25 0.68 6.85
CA LEU A 58 4.65 1.57 5.76
C LEU A 58 4.62 0.80 4.45
N ILE A 59 3.82 1.24 3.49
CA ILE A 59 3.83 0.72 2.13
C ILE A 59 4.76 1.57 1.27
N THR A 60 5.59 0.94 0.46
CA THR A 60 6.59 1.56 -0.41
C THR A 60 6.49 1.02 -1.84
N GLY A 61 7.30 1.55 -2.77
CA GLY A 61 7.25 1.14 -4.17
C GLY A 61 6.00 1.65 -4.91
N LEU A 62 5.36 2.69 -4.37
CA LEU A 62 4.17 3.27 -4.97
C LEU A 62 4.54 4.08 -6.20
N GLN A 63 4.05 3.67 -7.36
CA GLN A 63 4.34 4.33 -8.62
C GLN A 63 3.35 5.48 -8.80
N PRO A 64 3.84 6.73 -8.95
CA PRO A 64 2.99 7.84 -9.33
C PRO A 64 2.33 7.51 -10.67
N LEU A 65 1.03 7.78 -10.75
CA LEU A 65 0.32 7.74 -12.02
C LEU A 65 0.99 8.79 -12.92
N ARG A 66 1.76 8.38 -13.94
CA ARG A 66 2.17 9.31 -14.99
C ARG A 66 0.89 9.88 -15.60
N GLN A 67 0.64 11.16 -15.36
CA GLN A 67 -0.35 11.92 -16.11
C GLN A 67 0.34 12.26 -17.43
N ASP A 68 0.09 11.47 -18.46
CA ASP A 68 0.26 11.91 -19.86
C ASP A 68 -1.04 12.64 -20.26
#